data_AF-A0A941I998-F1
#
_entry.id   AF-A0A941I998-F1
#
_cell.length_a   1.000
_cell.length_b   1.000
_cell.length_c   1.000
_cell.angle_alpha   90.00
_cell.angle_beta   90.00
_cell.angle_gamma   90.00
#
_symmetry.space_group_name_H-M   'P 1'
#
loop_
_entity.id
_entity.type
_entity.pdbx_description
1 polymer ?
#
loop_
_entity_poly.entity_id
_entity_poly.type
_entity_poly.pdbx_seq_one_letter_code
_entity_poly.pdbx_strand_id
1 'polypeptide(L)'
;MASYETKESLSTFELIADWISQKATLVLILLMIQLGLLLAMYNLSASIGKQQLSQGSRGTASAVCGQYEVIFSASTSMQDVQQWALNFNANIVSGPNSRGAFEMEIPGLTLPETRQAFGSLAMDVRVNPLCGSSVRQK
;
A
#
# COMPACT_ATOMS: atom_id res chain seq x y z
N MET A 1 -11.11 -32.75 71.31
CA MET A 1 -10.30 -31.56 70.99
C MET A 1 -10.19 -31.46 69.48
N ALA A 2 -10.47 -30.26 68.98
CA ALA A 2 -10.58 -29.80 67.61
C ALA A 2 -9.69 -30.50 66.56
N SER A 3 -10.33 -31.05 65.53
CA SER A 3 -9.72 -31.46 64.26
C SER A 3 -10.31 -30.56 63.19
N TYR A 4 -9.62 -29.45 62.84
CA TYR A 4 -10.03 -28.55 61.75
C TYR A 4 -8.92 -27.60 61.26
N GLU A 5 -7.65 -28.01 61.11
CA GLU A 5 -6.60 -27.09 60.62
C GLU A 5 -5.89 -27.56 59.33
N THR A 6 -6.49 -28.46 58.55
CA THR A 6 -5.88 -28.98 57.31
C THR A 6 -6.66 -28.69 56.03
N LYS A 7 -7.62 -27.74 56.05
CA LYS A 7 -8.36 -27.33 54.84
C LYS A 7 -7.91 -25.99 54.23
N GLU A 8 -7.21 -25.13 54.97
CA GLU A 8 -6.84 -23.80 54.45
C GLU A 8 -5.61 -23.82 53.52
N SER A 9 -4.68 -24.76 53.67
CA SER A 9 -3.43 -24.80 52.90
C SER A 9 -3.57 -25.29 51.46
N LEU A 10 -4.59 -26.10 51.16
CA LEU A 10 -4.91 -26.53 49.79
C LEU A 10 -5.49 -25.38 48.96
N SER A 11 -6.33 -24.54 49.59
CA SER A 11 -6.99 -23.42 48.91
C SER A 11 -6.03 -22.32 48.47
N THR A 12 -4.98 -22.05 49.26
CA THR A 12 -4.00 -21.00 48.97
C THR A 12 -3.06 -21.41 47.85
N PHE A 13 -2.65 -22.69 47.77
CA PHE A 13 -1.89 -23.20 46.64
C PHE A 13 -2.69 -23.19 45.34
N GLU A 14 -3.97 -23.56 45.37
CA GLU A 14 -4.85 -23.48 44.21
C GLU A 14 -5.09 -22.02 43.77
N LEU A 15 -5.30 -21.09 44.72
CA LEU A 15 -5.42 -19.64 44.44
C LEU A 15 -4.15 -19.05 43.83
N ILE A 16 -2.98 -19.43 44.35
CA ILE A 16 -1.68 -18.97 43.82
C ILE A 16 -1.43 -19.58 42.44
N ALA A 17 -1.78 -20.85 42.24
CA ALA A 17 -1.67 -21.51 40.94
C ALA A 17 -2.60 -20.86 39.90
N ASP A 18 -3.84 -20.54 40.27
CA ASP A 18 -4.77 -19.82 39.40
C ASP A 18 -4.31 -18.39 39.13
N TRP A 19 -3.73 -17.69 40.11
CA TRP A 19 -3.19 -16.34 39.91
C TRP A 19 -1.97 -16.33 39.00
N ILE A 20 -1.07 -17.30 39.14
CA ILE A 20 0.09 -17.48 38.25
C ILE A 20 -0.39 -17.87 36.85
N SER A 21 -1.37 -18.78 36.74
CA SER A 21 -1.95 -19.22 35.47
C SER A 21 -2.68 -18.08 34.76
N GLN A 22 -3.42 -17.24 35.49
CA GLN A 22 -4.12 -16.06 34.97
C GLN A 22 -3.12 -15.02 34.46
N LYS A 23 -2.00 -14.83 35.17
CA LYS A 23 -0.90 -13.96 34.72
C LYS A 23 -0.14 -14.54 33.54
N ALA A 24 0.12 -15.85 33.53
CA ALA A 24 0.79 -16.54 32.43
C ALA A 24 -0.05 -16.50 31.15
N THR A 25 -1.37 -16.66 31.27
CA THR A 25 -2.32 -16.54 30.16
C THR A 25 -2.33 -15.13 29.59
N LEU A 26 -2.31 -14.11 30.46
CA LEU A 26 -2.19 -12.70 30.05
C LEU A 26 -0.89 -12.44 29.29
N VAL A 27 0.24 -12.97 29.78
CA VAL A 27 1.55 -12.84 29.10
C VAL A 27 1.53 -13.56 27.75
N LEU A 28 0.91 -14.74 27.67
CA LEU A 28 0.86 -15.53 26.44
C LEU A 28 -0.04 -14.88 25.37
N ILE A 29 -1.19 -14.35 25.76
CA ILE A 29 -2.06 -13.55 24.88
C ILE A 29 -1.33 -12.29 24.42
N LEU A 30 -0.67 -11.56 25.33
CA LEU A 30 0.08 -10.36 24.99
C LEU A 30 1.23 -10.67 24.02
N LEU A 31 1.91 -11.79 24.19
CA LEU A 31 2.98 -12.24 23.30
C LEU A 31 2.44 -12.64 21.91
N MET A 32 1.28 -13.29 21.85
CA MET A 32 0.58 -13.58 20.58
C MET A 32 0.15 -12.32 19.85
N ILE A 33 -0.35 -11.31 20.59
CA ILE A 33 -0.69 -10.00 20.03
C ILE A 33 0.56 -9.30 19.47
N GLN A 34 1.67 -9.32 20.20
CA GLN A 34 2.94 -8.74 19.74
C GLN A 34 3.48 -9.46 18.49
N LEU A 35 3.40 -10.78 18.43
CA LEU A 35 3.78 -11.56 17.24
C LEU A 35 2.89 -11.23 16.04
N GLY A 36 1.58 -11.15 16.25
CA GLY A 36 0.63 -10.73 15.21
C GLY A 36 0.92 -9.32 14.69
N LEU A 37 1.24 -8.38 15.59
CA LEU A 37 1.60 -7.01 15.23
C LEU A 37 2.92 -6.96 14.44
N LEU A 38 3.94 -7.71 14.86
CA LEU A 38 5.23 -7.81 14.17
C LEU A 38 5.07 -8.42 12.76
N LEU A 39 4.29 -9.49 12.62
CA LEU A 39 3.99 -10.10 11.33
C LEU A 39 3.17 -9.16 10.45
N ALA A 40 2.20 -8.44 11.01
CA ALA A 40 1.45 -7.42 10.30
C ALA A 40 2.37 -6.28 9.81
N MET A 41 3.26 -5.77 10.67
CA MET A 41 4.25 -4.76 10.28
C MET A 41 5.26 -5.27 9.24
N TYR A 42 5.65 -6.54 9.29
CA TYR A 42 6.54 -7.15 8.30
C TYR A 42 5.85 -7.32 6.93
N ASN A 43 4.57 -7.73 6.94
CA ASN A 43 3.77 -7.75 5.70
C ASN A 43 3.51 -6.35 5.18
N LEU A 44 3.29 -5.38 6.07
CA LEU A 44 3.14 -3.98 5.72
C LEU A 44 4.45 -3.40 5.19
N SER A 45 5.63 -3.77 5.70
CA SER A 45 6.91 -3.30 5.15
C SER A 45 7.22 -3.95 3.80
N ALA A 46 6.85 -5.22 3.60
CA ALA A 46 6.89 -5.88 2.30
C ALA A 46 5.88 -5.29 1.30
N SER A 47 4.73 -4.78 1.77
CA SER A 47 3.75 -4.08 0.93
C SER A 47 4.11 -2.60 0.70
N ILE A 48 4.75 -1.92 1.66
CA ILE A 48 5.26 -0.54 1.56
C ILE A 48 6.47 -0.49 0.62
N GLY A 49 7.28 -1.55 0.57
CA GLY A 49 8.29 -1.72 -0.49
C GLY A 49 7.70 -1.83 -1.91
N LYS A 50 6.39 -2.04 -2.04
CA LYS A 50 5.65 -2.09 -3.31
C LYS A 50 4.60 -0.97 -3.47
N GLN A 51 4.20 -0.31 -2.38
CA GLN A 51 3.47 0.93 -2.38
C GLN A 51 4.48 2.06 -2.30
N GLN A 52 5.19 2.24 -3.41
CA GLN A 52 5.82 3.49 -3.73
C GLN A 52 4.69 4.50 -3.92
N LEU A 53 4.19 5.04 -2.81
CA LEU A 53 3.54 6.32 -2.76
C LEU A 53 4.48 7.25 -3.50
N SER A 54 4.09 7.63 -4.71
CA SER A 54 4.72 8.65 -5.54
C SER A 54 4.59 9.99 -4.79
N GLN A 55 5.31 10.13 -3.67
CA GLN A 55 5.73 11.43 -3.19
C GLN A 55 6.74 11.90 -4.22
N GLY A 56 6.37 12.94 -4.97
CA GLY A 56 7.28 13.62 -5.87
C GLY A 56 8.54 14.05 -5.13
N SER A 57 9.58 13.22 -5.20
CA SER A 57 10.91 13.57 -4.74
C SER A 57 11.52 14.48 -5.79
N ARG A 58 11.61 15.78 -5.46
CA ARG A 58 12.52 16.69 -6.15
C ARG A 58 13.95 16.20 -5.90
N GLY A 59 14.47 15.35 -6.79
CA GLY A 59 15.91 15.21 -6.98
C GLY A 59 16.61 13.89 -6.64
N THR A 60 15.94 12.73 -6.62
CA THR A 60 16.66 11.45 -6.46
C THR A 60 16.31 10.40 -7.52
N ALA A 61 17.17 10.34 -8.54
CA ALA A 61 17.73 9.13 -9.14
C ALA A 61 16.79 7.96 -9.50
N SER A 62 15.75 8.26 -10.29
CA SER A 62 15.40 7.60 -11.54
C SER A 62 14.18 8.37 -12.00
N ALA A 63 14.37 9.35 -12.88
CA ALA A 63 13.25 10.06 -13.47
C ALA A 63 12.50 9.06 -14.35
N VAL A 64 11.59 8.30 -13.74
CA VAL A 64 10.60 7.50 -14.44
C VAL A 64 9.79 8.51 -15.23
N CYS A 65 10.15 8.68 -16.49
CA CYS A 65 9.51 9.66 -17.33
C CYS A 65 8.15 9.08 -17.75
N GLY A 66 7.08 9.81 -17.45
CA GLY A 66 5.73 9.40 -17.82
C GLY A 66 5.59 9.44 -19.33
N GLN A 67 5.67 8.27 -19.99
CA GLN A 67 5.68 8.11 -21.45
C GLN A 67 4.49 8.78 -22.15
N TYR A 68 3.40 9.00 -21.42
CA TYR A 68 2.17 9.59 -21.92
C TYR A 68 1.79 10.85 -21.15
N GLU A 69 1.33 11.87 -21.86
CA GLU A 69 0.57 12.98 -21.28
C GLU A 69 -0.92 12.71 -21.46
N VAL A 70 -1.68 12.81 -20.38
CA VAL A 70 -3.12 12.56 -20.34
C VAL A 70 -3.85 13.78 -19.81
N ILE A 71 -4.81 14.30 -20.58
CA ILE A 71 -5.77 15.31 -20.12
C ILE A 71 -7.05 14.56 -19.79
N PHE A 72 -7.45 14.56 -18.51
CA PHE A 72 -8.68 13.91 -18.08
C PHE A 72 -9.91 14.73 -18.44
N SER A 73 -11.05 14.05 -18.64
CA SER A 73 -12.35 14.71 -18.73
C SER A 73 -12.68 15.42 -17.43
N ALA A 74 -13.39 16.55 -17.53
CA ALA A 74 -13.89 17.28 -16.37
C ALA A 74 -14.88 16.44 -15.52
N SER A 75 -15.49 15.42 -16.11
CA SER A 75 -16.36 14.47 -15.42
C SER A 75 -15.61 13.35 -14.70
N THR A 76 -14.31 13.19 -14.95
CA THR A 76 -13.52 12.09 -14.41
C THR A 76 -13.07 12.42 -12.99
N SER A 77 -13.46 11.61 -12.01
CA SER A 77 -12.99 11.78 -10.64
C SER A 77 -11.59 11.20 -10.45
N MET A 78 -10.84 11.71 -9.47
CA MET A 78 -9.53 11.14 -9.13
C MET A 78 -9.63 9.68 -8.66
N GLN A 79 -10.77 9.27 -8.11
CA GLN A 79 -11.01 7.89 -7.72
C GLN A 79 -11.09 6.97 -8.96
N ASP A 80 -11.77 7.41 -10.02
CA ASP A 80 -11.84 6.66 -11.28
C ASP A 80 -10.47 6.53 -11.93
N VAL A 81 -9.67 7.61 -11.90
CA VAL A 81 -8.29 7.60 -12.39
C VAL A 81 -7.44 6.61 -11.59
N GLN A 82 -7.55 6.60 -10.26
CA GLN A 82 -6.81 5.67 -9.41
C GLN A 82 -7.22 4.22 -9.65
N GLN A 83 -8.51 3.92 -9.77
CA GLN A 83 -8.98 2.57 -10.10
C GLN A 83 -8.50 2.12 -11.47
N TRP A 84 -8.58 3.00 -12.47
CA TRP A 84 -8.03 2.74 -13.80
C TRP A 84 -6.52 2.47 -13.73
N ALA A 85 -5.78 3.30 -13.00
CA ALA A 85 -4.34 3.16 -12.87
C ALA A 85 -3.95 1.83 -12.20
N LEU A 86 -4.70 1.38 -11.19
CA LEU A 86 -4.50 0.07 -10.57
C LEU A 86 -4.74 -1.08 -11.56
N ASN A 87 -5.77 -0.99 -12.40
CA ASN A 87 -6.09 -2.04 -13.39
C ASN A 87 -5.01 -2.20 -14.48
N PHE A 88 -4.37 -1.10 -14.86
CA PHE A 88 -3.34 -1.08 -15.91
C PHE A 88 -1.92 -1.00 -15.36
N ASN A 89 -1.74 -1.14 -14.04
CA ASN A 89 -0.47 -0.93 -13.35
C ASN A 89 0.23 0.38 -13.77
N ALA A 90 -0.57 1.42 -14.01
CA ALA A 90 -0.11 2.73 -14.40
C ALA A 90 0.20 3.60 -13.18
N ASN A 91 1.09 4.58 -13.38
CA ASN A 91 1.47 5.52 -12.33
C ASN A 91 1.45 6.96 -12.86
N ILE A 92 1.01 7.88 -12.01
CA ILE A 92 1.11 9.32 -12.30
C ILE A 92 2.48 9.78 -11.83
N VAL A 93 3.30 10.21 -12.79
CA VAL A 93 4.67 10.68 -12.57
C VAL A 93 4.66 12.12 -12.11
N SER A 94 3.91 12.97 -12.81
CA SER A 94 3.83 14.39 -12.50
C SER A 94 2.56 15.02 -13.08
N GLY A 95 2.30 16.27 -12.72
CA GLY A 95 1.23 17.08 -13.27
C GLY A 95 0.30 17.68 -12.22
N PRO A 96 -0.69 18.49 -12.65
CA PRO A 96 -0.90 18.91 -14.04
C PRO A 96 0.17 19.91 -14.52
N ASN A 97 0.58 19.81 -15.79
CA ASN A 97 1.50 20.78 -16.42
C ASN A 97 0.76 22.07 -16.84
N SER A 98 1.45 23.00 -17.50
CA SER A 98 0.88 24.28 -17.95
C SER A 98 -0.29 24.14 -18.94
N ARG A 99 -0.48 22.96 -19.53
CA ARG A 99 -1.58 22.62 -20.44
C ARG A 99 -2.68 21.80 -19.75
N GLY A 100 -2.57 21.55 -18.45
CA GLY A 100 -3.52 20.75 -17.68
C GLY A 100 -3.34 19.23 -17.85
N ALA A 101 -2.24 18.77 -18.45
CA ALA A 101 -1.99 17.35 -18.67
C ALA A 101 -1.19 16.73 -17.52
N PHE A 102 -1.50 15.47 -17.21
CA PHE A 102 -0.77 14.64 -16.26
C PHE A 102 0.20 13.73 -17.01
N GLU A 103 1.43 13.63 -16.50
CA GLU A 103 2.41 12.68 -17.01
C GLU A 103 2.16 11.32 -16.37
N MET A 104 1.99 10.30 -17.21
CA MET A 104 1.66 8.94 -16.78
C MET A 104 2.63 7.93 -17.38
N GLU A 105 3.09 7.02 -16.54
CA GLU A 105 3.76 5.80 -16.93
C GLU A 105 2.72 4.69 -17.02
N ILE A 106 2.66 4.00 -18.17
CA ILE A 106 1.69 2.94 -18.42
C ILE A 106 2.47 1.78 -19.06
N PRO A 107 2.85 0.75 -18.28
CA PRO A 107 3.70 -0.31 -18.76
C PRO A 107 2.96 -1.23 -19.74
N GLY A 108 3.62 -1.60 -20.83
CA GLY A 108 3.13 -2.63 -21.75
C GLY A 108 2.01 -2.21 -22.70
N LEU A 109 1.57 -0.95 -22.67
CA LEU A 109 0.56 -0.43 -23.61
C LEU A 109 1.20 0.53 -24.62
N THR A 110 0.84 0.37 -25.88
CA THR A 110 1.13 1.30 -26.97
C THR A 110 0.19 2.51 -26.94
N LEU A 111 0.55 3.62 -27.58
CA LEU A 111 -0.30 4.83 -27.60
C LEU A 111 -1.76 4.56 -28.06
N PRO A 112 -2.02 3.77 -29.13
CA PRO A 112 -3.39 3.46 -29.52
C PRO A 112 -4.15 2.66 -28.46
N GLU A 113 -3.51 1.68 -27.84
CA GLU A 113 -4.12 0.86 -26.78
C GLU A 113 -4.39 1.69 -25.53
N THR A 114 -3.47 2.59 -25.16
CA THR A 114 -3.66 3.54 -24.06
C THR A 114 -4.86 4.44 -24.30
N ARG A 115 -5.01 4.98 -25.53
CA ARG A 115 -6.18 5.80 -25.90
C ARG A 115 -7.49 5.02 -25.78
N GLN A 116 -7.49 3.77 -26.25
CA GLN A 116 -8.65 2.88 -26.14
C GLN A 116 -8.95 2.54 -24.68
N ALA A 117 -7.94 2.27 -23.87
CA ALA A 117 -8.06 1.91 -22.46
C ALA A 117 -8.61 3.06 -21.61
N PHE A 118 -8.25 4.31 -21.90
CA PHE A 118 -8.85 5.46 -21.23
C PHE A 118 -10.29 5.73 -21.67
N GLY A 119 -10.63 5.50 -22.94
CA GLY A 119 -11.98 5.70 -23.45
C GLY A 119 -12.52 7.10 -23.13
N SER A 120 -13.62 7.18 -22.39
CA SER A 120 -14.25 8.45 -21.98
C SER A 120 -13.60 9.13 -20.76
N LEU A 121 -12.63 8.48 -20.10
CA LEU A 121 -11.96 9.03 -18.92
C LEU A 121 -10.97 10.14 -19.28
N ALA A 122 -10.38 10.07 -20.48
CA ALA A 122 -9.45 11.05 -21.01
C ALA A 122 -10.06 11.83 -22.18
N MET A 123 -9.83 13.15 -22.18
CA MET A 123 -10.11 13.99 -23.34
C MET A 123 -9.03 13.87 -24.40
N ASP A 124 -7.78 13.73 -23.96
CA ASP A 124 -6.64 13.63 -24.86
C ASP A 124 -5.52 12.79 -24.24
N VAL A 125 -4.87 12.00 -25.09
CA VAL A 125 -3.70 11.19 -24.73
C VAL A 125 -2.67 11.29 -25.84
N ARG A 126 -1.46 11.65 -25.46
CA ARG A 126 -0.33 11.84 -26.38
C ARG A 126 0.96 11.32 -25.76
N VAL A 127 1.96 11.07 -26.60
CA VAL A 127 3.31 10.74 -26.12
C VAL A 127 3.90 11.98 -25.46
N ASN A 128 4.53 11.80 -24.31
CA ASN A 128 5.25 12.88 -23.65
C ASN A 128 6.53 13.20 -24.44
N PRO A 129 6.66 14.40 -25.03
CA PRO A 129 7.83 14.78 -25.80
C PRO A 129 9.10 14.90 -24.93
N LEU A 130 8.94 15.07 -23.61
CA LEU A 130 10.05 15.17 -22.65
C LEU A 130 10.67 13.81 -22.34
N CYS A 131 9.97 12.71 -22.63
CA CYS A 131 10.45 11.34 -22.39
C CYS A 131 11.27 10.75 -23.55
N GLY A 132 11.91 11.61 -24.35
CA GLY A 132 12.59 11.26 -25.59
C GLY A 132 13.44 9.98 -25.55
N SER A 133 13.00 8.99 -26.32
CA SER A 133 13.76 7.85 -26.88
C SER A 133 14.49 6.91 -25.92
N SER A 134 13.74 6.17 -25.09
CA SER A 134 14.14 4.78 -24.75
C SER A 134 13.29 3.73 -25.48
N VAL A 135 12.63 4.11 -26.57
CA VAL A 135 12.19 3.17 -27.60
C VAL A 135 13.37 3.02 -28.56
N ARG A 136 14.41 2.31 -28.11
CA ARG A 136 15.48 1.85 -28.98
C ARG A 136 14.84 0.83 -29.93
N GLN A 137 14.74 1.20 -31.20
CA GLN A 137 14.47 0.26 -32.28
C GLN A 137 15.30 -1.01 -32.07
N LYS A 138 14.65 -2.16 -32.03
CA LYS A 138 15.29 -3.45 -32.18
C LYS A 138 14.47 -4.28 -33.15
#